data_AF-A0A9D6T560-F1
#
_entry.id   AF-A0A9D6T560-F1
#
_cell.length_a   1.000
_cell.length_b   1.000
_cell.length_c   1.000
_cell.angle_alpha   90.00
_cell.angle_beta   90.00
_cell.angle_gamma   90.00
#
_symmetry.space_group_name_H-M   'P 1'
#
loop_
_entity.id
_entity.type
_entity.pdbx_description
1 polymer ?
#
loop_
_entity_poly.entity_id
_entity_poly.type
_entity_poly.pdbx_seq_one_letter_code
_entity_poly.pdbx_strand_id
1 'polypeptide(L)'
;MTVQPDLGGVVFINGRLLPAARARVSVFDRGLLYGDGLFETVRTYRGSAFALDDHLARLHASARWLRIPVPQLDWPRQIGALLRRNRLDAGDATVRITLTRGAARPGLLPPRLVRPTLLMTAAAIAPAVARAQRRGVRVALLPFARAGVLAGHKLLDYVPAILGRVIAHRHRAFEGLYVDGEGRLSEGTTCNLFLCRHGRLLTPPLTGGPEVLPGVTRRLVVQLAASAKIAMEERALSVKDLAAADEAFCTSSVIEIVPIIRAGERQVGSGRPGALTRRLQRLYAEIVARAIAA
;
A
#
# COMPACT_ATOMS: atom_id res chain seq x y z
N MET A 1 17.46 -26.02 -8.57
CA MET A 1 18.35 -25.00 -8.00
C MET A 1 17.53 -24.02 -7.19
N THR A 2 17.67 -24.06 -5.87
CA THR A 2 17.10 -23.06 -4.96
C THR A 2 17.84 -21.76 -5.19
N VAL A 3 17.20 -20.81 -5.90
CA VAL A 3 17.64 -19.43 -5.91
C VAL A 3 17.36 -18.89 -4.51
N GLN A 4 18.30 -19.02 -3.59
CA GLN A 4 18.33 -18.10 -2.46
C GLN A 4 18.46 -16.72 -3.08
N PRO A 5 17.47 -15.82 -2.92
CA PRO A 5 17.68 -14.47 -3.37
C PRO A 5 18.89 -13.94 -2.60
N ASP A 6 19.93 -13.53 -3.31
CA ASP A 6 20.93 -12.64 -2.73
C ASP A 6 20.21 -11.34 -2.42
N LEU A 7 19.57 -11.31 -1.25
CA LEU A 7 19.03 -10.11 -0.64
C LEU A 7 20.25 -9.35 -0.12
N GLY A 8 21.08 -8.86 -1.03
CA GLY A 8 22.25 -8.06 -0.71
C GLY A 8 21.85 -6.82 0.09
N GLY A 9 22.81 -6.24 0.82
CA GLY A 9 22.62 -5.00 1.57
C GLY A 9 22.32 -5.20 3.06
N VAL A 10 21.67 -4.20 3.66
CA VAL A 10 21.39 -4.14 5.10
C VAL A 10 19.91 -3.96 5.40
N VAL A 11 19.47 -4.50 6.53
CA VAL A 11 18.12 -4.31 7.07
C VAL A 11 18.21 -3.76 8.49
N PHE A 12 17.14 -3.12 8.96
CA PHE A 12 17.02 -2.68 10.34
C PHE A 12 16.26 -3.72 11.15
N ILE A 13 16.78 -4.14 12.30
CA ILE A 13 16.09 -4.97 13.29
C ILE A 13 16.32 -4.39 14.68
N ASN A 14 15.24 -4.04 15.39
CA ASN A 14 15.25 -3.63 16.80
C ASN A 14 16.36 -2.60 17.15
N GLY A 15 16.50 -1.53 16.34
CA GLY A 15 17.49 -0.47 16.59
C GLY A 15 18.84 -0.66 15.90
N ARG A 16 19.07 -1.78 15.20
CA ARG A 16 20.37 -2.11 14.59
C ARG A 16 20.27 -2.33 13.09
N LEU A 17 21.22 -1.79 12.33
CA LEU A 17 21.43 -2.15 10.93
C LEU A 17 22.33 -3.39 10.85
N LEU A 18 21.85 -4.42 10.16
CA LEU A 18 22.51 -5.71 10.03
C LEU A 18 22.61 -6.10 8.55
N PRO A 19 23.69 -6.76 8.09
CA PRO A 19 23.71 -7.41 6.79
C PRO A 19 22.51 -8.35 6.67
N ALA A 20 21.74 -8.24 5.59
CA ALA A 20 20.50 -9.00 5.39
C ALA A 20 20.72 -10.52 5.50
N ALA A 21 21.84 -11.03 4.99
CA ALA A 21 22.23 -12.44 5.10
C ALA A 21 22.41 -12.94 6.54
N ARG A 22 22.65 -12.05 7.51
CA ARG A 22 22.80 -12.35 8.95
C ARG A 22 21.58 -11.94 9.78
N ALA A 23 20.61 -11.29 9.17
CA ALA A 23 19.38 -10.88 9.83
C ALA A 23 18.53 -12.11 10.20
N ARG A 24 18.11 -12.22 11.46
CA ARG A 24 17.30 -13.33 11.97
C ARG A 24 16.17 -12.80 12.83
N VAL A 25 15.04 -13.48 12.78
CA VAL A 25 13.94 -13.35 13.73
C VAL A 25 13.72 -14.68 14.42
N SER A 26 13.14 -14.67 15.61
CA SER A 26 12.81 -15.91 16.31
C SER A 26 11.78 -16.71 15.51
N VAL A 27 11.93 -18.05 15.45
CA VAL A 27 10.89 -18.94 14.93
C VAL A 27 9.62 -18.90 15.78
N PHE A 28 9.73 -18.41 17.02
CA PHE A 28 8.60 -18.18 17.93
C PHE A 28 8.00 -16.78 17.82
N ASP A 29 8.43 -15.97 16.83
CA ASP A 29 7.83 -14.67 16.57
C ASP A 29 6.36 -14.83 16.15
N ARG A 30 5.46 -14.19 16.89
CA ARG A 30 4.02 -14.32 16.65
C ARG A 30 3.58 -13.72 15.31
N GLY A 31 4.34 -12.77 14.76
CA GLY A 31 4.11 -12.28 13.40
C GLY A 31 4.34 -13.37 12.36
N LEU A 32 5.33 -14.25 12.58
CA LEU A 32 5.59 -15.41 11.74
C LEU A 32 4.55 -16.51 11.95
N LEU A 33 4.23 -16.83 13.20
CA LEU A 33 3.35 -17.97 13.52
C LEU A 33 1.87 -17.69 13.24
N TYR A 34 1.41 -16.45 13.42
CA TYR A 34 -0.03 -16.13 13.46
C TYR A 34 -0.41 -14.88 12.66
N GLY A 35 0.53 -14.21 11.99
CA GLY A 35 0.28 -12.90 11.38
C GLY A 35 0.00 -11.79 12.42
N ASP A 36 0.40 -12.00 13.68
CA ASP A 36 0.16 -11.07 14.80
C ASP A 36 1.10 -9.87 14.75
N GLY A 37 0.78 -8.96 13.84
CA GLY A 37 1.55 -7.75 13.59
C GLY A 37 0.94 -6.91 12.48
N LEU A 38 1.66 -5.84 12.16
CA LEU A 38 1.27 -4.81 11.22
C LEU A 38 2.46 -4.31 10.42
N PHE A 39 2.19 -3.57 9.36
CA PHE A 39 3.26 -2.94 8.60
C PHE A 39 2.83 -1.64 7.92
N GLU A 40 3.83 -0.84 7.58
CA GLU A 40 3.73 0.29 6.66
C GLU A 40 4.66 0.11 5.46
N THR A 41 4.30 0.75 4.34
CA THR A 41 5.18 0.88 3.19
C THR A 41 5.22 2.34 2.79
N VAL A 42 6.36 2.98 3.05
CA VAL A 42 6.61 4.38 2.78
C VAL A 42 7.40 4.48 1.48
N ARG A 43 7.04 5.42 0.60
CA ARG A 43 7.91 5.79 -0.53
C ARG A 43 8.80 6.94 -0.13
N THR A 44 10.04 6.85 -0.53
CA THR A 44 11.06 7.87 -0.36
C THR A 44 11.42 8.42 -1.74
N TYR A 45 11.63 9.72 -1.82
CA TYR A 45 12.04 10.41 -3.04
C TYR A 45 13.40 11.03 -2.75
N ARG A 46 14.45 10.55 -3.42
CA ARG A 46 15.84 10.98 -3.20
C ARG A 46 16.22 11.00 -1.72
N GLY A 47 15.93 9.89 -1.03
CA GLY A 47 16.27 9.72 0.39
C GLY A 47 15.25 10.29 1.39
N SER A 48 14.32 11.16 0.97
CA SER A 48 13.32 11.78 1.84
C SER A 48 12.02 10.98 1.89
N ALA A 49 11.61 10.55 3.08
CA ALA A 49 10.36 9.81 3.29
C ALA A 49 9.13 10.73 3.13
N PHE A 50 8.26 10.43 2.18
CA PHE A 50 7.08 11.26 1.90
C PHE A 50 5.87 10.84 2.73
N ALA A 51 5.14 11.83 3.26
CA ALA A 51 3.98 11.65 4.13
C ALA A 51 4.24 10.70 5.32
N LEU A 52 5.47 10.76 5.88
CA LEU A 52 5.90 9.86 6.94
C LEU A 52 5.00 9.96 8.18
N ASP A 53 4.57 11.16 8.56
CA ASP A 53 3.70 11.36 9.71
C ASP A 53 2.32 10.70 9.53
N ASP A 54 1.71 10.78 8.33
CA ASP A 54 0.44 10.09 8.05
C ASP A 54 0.63 8.55 8.10
N HIS A 55 1.77 8.05 7.61
CA HIS A 55 2.11 6.63 7.69
C HIS A 55 2.31 6.17 9.13
N LEU A 56 3.06 6.93 9.95
CA LEU A 56 3.27 6.62 11.36
C LEU A 56 1.98 6.75 12.16
N ALA A 57 1.12 7.72 11.88
CA ALA A 57 -0.19 7.84 12.51
C ALA A 57 -1.04 6.58 12.29
N ARG A 58 -1.07 6.05 11.05
CA ARG A 58 -1.78 4.79 10.76
C ARG A 58 -1.13 3.59 11.43
N LEU A 59 0.21 3.52 11.45
CA LEU A 59 0.95 2.49 12.17
C LEU A 59 0.58 2.47 13.66
N HIS A 60 0.56 3.64 14.31
CA HIS A 60 0.17 3.76 15.72
C HIS A 60 -1.30 3.42 15.96
N ALA A 61 -2.20 3.78 15.05
CA ALA A 61 -3.62 3.41 15.15
C ALA A 61 -3.80 1.88 15.10
N SER A 62 -3.17 1.20 14.13
CA SER A 62 -3.17 -0.27 14.04
C SER A 62 -2.51 -0.93 15.24
N ALA A 63 -1.38 -0.39 15.72
CA ALA A 63 -0.67 -0.93 16.87
C ALA A 63 -1.50 -0.82 18.15
N ARG A 64 -2.19 0.32 18.34
CA ARG A 64 -3.12 0.54 19.47
C ARG A 64 -4.27 -0.45 19.45
N TRP A 65 -4.88 -0.68 18.28
CA TRP A 65 -5.94 -1.66 18.11
C TRP A 65 -5.48 -3.08 18.49
N LEU A 66 -4.28 -3.47 18.05
CA LEU A 66 -3.66 -4.75 18.41
C LEU A 66 -3.05 -4.80 19.83
N ARG A 67 -3.03 -3.67 20.56
CA ARG A 67 -2.32 -3.52 21.85
C ARG A 67 -0.84 -3.94 21.75
N ILE A 68 -0.17 -3.57 20.66
CA ILE A 68 1.28 -3.75 20.47
C ILE A 68 1.95 -2.40 20.73
N PRO A 69 2.89 -2.29 21.68
CA PRO A 69 3.60 -1.04 21.90
C PRO A 69 4.48 -0.70 20.69
N VAL A 70 4.44 0.56 20.24
CA VAL A 70 5.33 1.04 19.18
C VAL A 70 6.62 1.55 19.82
N PRO A 71 7.80 1.04 19.45
CA PRO A 71 9.06 1.58 19.96
C PRO A 71 9.24 3.05 19.59
N GLN A 72 9.72 3.85 20.54
CA GLN A 72 10.12 5.24 20.27
C GLN A 72 11.40 5.23 19.43
N LEU A 73 11.36 5.89 18.28
CA LEU A 73 12.49 6.00 17.36
C LEU A 73 12.47 7.35 16.66
N ASP A 74 13.67 7.84 16.35
CA ASP A 74 13.86 8.89 15.35
C ASP A 74 13.70 8.28 13.95
N TRP A 75 12.44 8.15 13.51
CA TRP A 75 12.08 7.48 12.25
C TRP A 75 12.80 8.06 11.03
N PRO A 76 12.83 9.40 10.79
CA PRO A 76 13.55 9.97 9.67
C PRO A 76 15.03 9.58 9.66
N ARG A 77 15.70 9.65 10.81
CA ARG A 77 17.12 9.30 10.92
C ARG A 77 17.38 7.83 10.62
N GLN A 78 16.56 6.92 11.15
CA GLN A 78 16.73 5.48 10.93
C GLN A 78 16.43 5.08 9.48
N ILE A 79 15.38 5.66 8.89
CA ILE A 79 15.05 5.47 7.47
C ILE A 79 16.19 5.97 6.58
N GLY A 80 16.68 7.19 6.81
CA GLY A 80 17.80 7.75 6.05
C GLY A 80 19.08 6.93 6.17
N ALA A 81 19.40 6.43 7.37
CA ALA A 81 20.55 5.55 7.58
C ALA A 81 20.41 4.22 6.82
N LEU A 82 19.22 3.62 6.83
CA LEU A 82 18.92 2.40 6.07
C LEU A 82 19.08 2.62 4.56
N LEU A 83 18.57 3.73 4.02
CA LEU A 83 18.68 4.06 2.59
C LEU A 83 20.13 4.27 2.17
N ARG A 84 20.90 5.06 2.91
CA ARG A 84 22.34 5.31 2.62
C ARG A 84 23.15 4.02 2.60
N ARG A 85 22.95 3.14 3.58
CA ARG A 85 23.68 1.87 3.65
C ARG A 85 23.32 0.90 2.52
N ASN A 86 22.15 1.06 1.90
CA ASN A 86 21.74 0.32 0.71
C ASN A 86 21.99 1.08 -0.61
N ARG A 87 22.58 2.28 -0.58
CA ARG A 87 22.80 3.15 -1.75
C ARG A 87 21.49 3.49 -2.50
N LEU A 88 20.41 3.70 -1.74
CA LEU A 88 19.06 3.99 -2.24
C LEU A 88 18.64 5.45 -2.00
N ASP A 89 19.52 6.27 -1.44
CA ASP A 89 19.27 7.66 -1.06
C ASP A 89 19.36 8.65 -2.23
N ALA A 90 20.00 8.29 -3.34
CA ALA A 90 20.05 9.14 -4.53
C ALA A 90 18.78 9.05 -5.41
N GLY A 91 17.99 7.98 -5.27
CA GLY A 91 16.83 7.69 -6.10
C GLY A 91 15.55 7.51 -5.29
N ASP A 92 14.49 7.13 -5.98
CA ASP A 92 13.24 6.75 -5.33
C ASP A 92 13.31 5.32 -4.81
N ALA A 93 12.91 5.12 -3.56
CA ALA A 93 12.91 3.82 -2.93
C ALA A 93 11.65 3.61 -2.08
N THR A 94 11.39 2.35 -1.75
CA THR A 94 10.41 1.96 -0.76
C THR A 94 11.10 1.59 0.54
N VAL A 95 10.48 1.90 1.66
CA VAL A 95 10.83 1.39 2.98
C VAL A 95 9.61 0.71 3.55
N ARG A 96 9.72 -0.59 3.82
CA ARG A 96 8.71 -1.35 4.54
C ARG A 96 9.08 -1.37 6.01
N ILE A 97 8.17 -0.91 6.87
CA ILE A 97 8.28 -0.97 8.33
C ILE A 97 7.35 -2.08 8.80
N THR A 98 7.87 -3.14 9.39
CA THR A 98 7.07 -4.25 9.93
C THR A 98 7.21 -4.30 11.46
N LEU A 99 6.10 -4.32 12.18
CA LEU A 99 6.07 -4.45 13.64
C LEU A 99 5.25 -5.68 14.00
N THR A 100 5.88 -6.67 14.65
CA THR A 100 5.18 -7.85 15.18
C THR A 100 5.06 -7.74 16.69
N ARG A 101 4.16 -8.54 17.29
CA ARG A 101 4.09 -8.67 18.74
C ARG A 101 5.38 -9.23 19.37
N GLY A 102 6.25 -9.84 18.55
CA GLY A 102 7.51 -10.42 18.97
C GLY A 102 7.41 -11.88 19.37
N ALA A 103 8.51 -12.41 19.90
CA ALA A 103 8.61 -13.81 20.31
C ALA A 103 7.87 -14.09 21.62
N ALA A 104 7.10 -15.17 21.65
CA ALA A 104 6.42 -15.65 22.85
C ALA A 104 6.23 -17.17 22.80
N ARG A 105 5.82 -17.77 23.93
CA ARG A 105 5.33 -19.16 23.91
C ARG A 105 4.16 -19.30 22.92
N PRO A 106 4.08 -20.40 22.15
CA PRO A 106 2.96 -20.64 21.25
C PRO A 106 1.60 -20.61 21.95
N GLY A 107 0.57 -20.18 21.23
CA GLY A 107 -0.80 -20.01 21.72
C GLY A 107 -1.42 -18.71 21.19
N LEU A 108 -2.74 -18.67 21.04
CA LEU A 108 -3.41 -17.49 20.47
C LEU A 108 -3.45 -16.31 21.44
N LEU A 109 -3.64 -16.57 22.73
CA LEU A 109 -3.64 -15.52 23.77
C LEU A 109 -2.22 -14.95 23.94
N PRO A 110 -1.97 -13.66 23.65
CA PRO A 110 -0.65 -13.06 23.83
C PRO A 110 -0.30 -12.91 25.32
N PRO A 111 0.99 -12.99 25.70
CA PRO A 111 1.41 -12.71 27.06
C PRO A 111 1.20 -11.23 27.41
N ARG A 112 1.10 -10.93 28.71
CA ARG A 112 0.91 -9.54 29.20
C ARG A 112 2.07 -8.62 28.84
N LEU A 113 3.30 -9.13 28.94
CA LEU A 113 4.51 -8.40 28.57
C LEU A 113 5.05 -8.99 27.26
N VAL A 114 5.25 -8.12 26.28
CA VAL A 114 5.77 -8.46 24.97
C VAL A 114 6.92 -7.53 24.62
N ARG A 115 7.90 -8.04 23.87
CA ARG A 115 8.96 -7.23 23.26
C ARG A 115 8.75 -7.27 21.75
N PRO A 116 8.11 -6.25 21.15
CA PRO A 116 7.83 -6.23 19.72
C PRO A 116 9.09 -6.41 18.87
N THR A 117 8.96 -7.11 17.76
CA THR A 117 10.02 -7.15 16.74
C THR A 117 9.72 -6.08 15.71
N LEU A 118 10.61 -5.10 15.59
CA LEU A 118 10.54 -4.05 14.57
C LEU A 118 11.59 -4.30 13.49
N LEU A 119 11.13 -4.41 12.25
CA LEU A 119 11.95 -4.65 11.07
C LEU A 119 11.76 -3.49 10.09
N MET A 120 12.83 -3.04 9.45
CA MET A 120 12.72 -2.24 8.23
C MET A 120 13.55 -2.80 7.09
N THR A 121 12.95 -2.89 5.91
CA THR A 121 13.63 -3.25 4.66
C THR A 121 13.46 -2.12 3.65
N ALA A 122 14.41 -1.99 2.74
CA ALA A 122 14.38 -0.99 1.69
C ALA A 122 14.64 -1.62 0.31
N ALA A 123 14.02 -1.07 -0.72
CA ALA A 123 14.20 -1.50 -2.10
C ALA A 123 13.96 -0.36 -3.09
N ALA A 124 14.67 -0.33 -4.21
CA ALA A 124 14.42 0.63 -5.29
C ALA A 124 13.01 0.48 -5.87
N ILE A 125 12.44 1.58 -6.36
CA ILE A 125 11.17 1.53 -7.11
C ILE A 125 11.39 0.83 -8.46
N ALA A 126 10.56 -0.16 -8.76
CA ALA A 126 10.65 -0.88 -10.03
C ALA A 126 10.37 0.06 -11.23
N PRO A 127 11.19 0.04 -12.31
CA PRO A 127 10.96 0.87 -13.50
C PRO A 127 9.57 0.68 -14.16
N ALA A 128 8.96 -0.49 -13.94
CA ALA A 128 7.61 -0.81 -14.40
C ALA A 128 6.53 0.12 -13.82
N VAL A 129 6.75 0.72 -12.64
CA VAL A 129 5.82 1.67 -12.01
C VAL A 129 5.68 2.93 -12.86
N ALA A 130 6.79 3.55 -13.26
CA ALA A 130 6.76 4.75 -14.11
C ALA A 130 6.10 4.47 -15.47
N ARG A 131 6.32 3.27 -16.03
CA ARG A 131 5.62 2.84 -17.26
C ARG A 131 4.11 2.68 -17.03
N ALA A 132 3.69 2.10 -15.91
CA ALA A 132 2.28 1.93 -15.55
C ALA A 132 1.58 3.29 -15.38
N GLN A 133 2.20 4.24 -14.69
CA GLN A 133 1.67 5.61 -14.53
C GLN A 133 1.48 6.33 -15.87
N ARG A 134 2.40 6.13 -16.81
CA ARG A 134 2.33 6.74 -18.15
C ARG A 134 1.35 6.04 -19.09
N ARG A 135 1.29 4.71 -19.12
CA ARG A 135 0.52 3.99 -20.13
C ARG A 135 -0.84 3.49 -19.64
N GLY A 136 -1.05 3.46 -18.33
CA GLY A 136 -2.17 2.77 -17.71
C GLY A 136 -1.96 1.26 -17.70
N VAL A 137 -2.83 0.57 -16.96
CA VAL A 137 -2.72 -0.88 -16.72
C VAL A 137 -4.04 -1.61 -16.89
N ARG A 138 -3.94 -2.93 -17.05
CA ARG A 138 -5.07 -3.86 -16.87
C ARG A 138 -5.18 -4.28 -15.41
N VAL A 139 -6.39 -4.42 -14.91
CA VAL A 139 -6.71 -5.06 -13.63
C VAL A 139 -7.56 -6.31 -13.84
N ALA A 140 -7.43 -7.30 -12.95
CA ALA A 140 -8.30 -8.45 -12.86
C ALA A 140 -9.42 -8.18 -11.83
N LEU A 141 -10.60 -8.75 -12.05
CA LEU A 141 -11.66 -8.77 -11.05
C LEU A 141 -11.52 -10.08 -10.25
N LEU A 142 -11.34 -9.98 -8.95
CA LEU A 142 -11.13 -11.13 -8.08
C LEU A 142 -12.49 -11.73 -7.70
N PRO A 143 -12.64 -13.06 -7.67
CA PRO A 143 -13.91 -13.72 -7.38
C PRO A 143 -14.21 -13.81 -5.87
N PHE A 144 -13.62 -12.92 -5.07
CA PHE A 144 -13.80 -12.88 -3.62
C PHE A 144 -13.59 -11.47 -3.09
N ALA A 145 -14.28 -11.17 -1.98
CA ALA A 145 -14.16 -9.93 -1.26
C ALA A 145 -12.88 -9.89 -0.42
N ARG A 146 -12.44 -8.68 -0.09
CA ARG A 146 -11.65 -8.47 1.12
C ARG A 146 -12.61 -8.60 2.31
N ALA A 147 -12.38 -9.59 3.17
CA ALA A 147 -13.26 -9.90 4.29
C ALA A 147 -12.46 -9.94 5.60
N GLY A 148 -13.05 -9.44 6.68
CA GLY A 148 -12.56 -9.70 8.04
C GLY A 148 -12.89 -8.60 9.05
N VAL A 149 -12.66 -8.92 10.32
CA VAL A 149 -12.70 -7.99 11.45
C VAL A 149 -11.49 -7.05 11.49
N LEU A 150 -10.63 -7.10 10.47
CA LEU A 150 -9.34 -6.41 10.37
C LEU A 150 -9.45 -5.09 9.59
N ALA A 151 -10.69 -4.68 9.28
CA ALA A 151 -11.03 -3.49 8.52
C ALA A 151 -10.33 -2.24 9.07
N GLY A 152 -9.81 -1.43 8.15
CA GLY A 152 -9.15 -0.16 8.47
C GLY A 152 -7.71 -0.27 8.96
N HIS A 153 -7.16 -1.48 9.14
CA HIS A 153 -5.80 -1.69 9.64
C HIS A 153 -4.89 -2.40 8.64
N LYS A 154 -3.61 -2.01 8.61
CA LYS A 154 -2.61 -2.57 7.69
C LYS A 154 -1.82 -3.69 8.37
N LEU A 155 -2.43 -4.87 8.41
CA LEU A 155 -1.94 -6.04 9.17
C LEU A 155 -1.10 -7.00 8.31
N LEU A 156 -0.47 -8.00 8.95
CA LEU A 156 0.34 -9.00 8.27
C LEU A 156 -0.47 -10.10 7.56
N ASP A 157 -1.76 -10.21 7.83
CA ASP A 157 -2.65 -11.13 7.12
C ASP A 157 -2.84 -10.68 5.66
N TYR A 158 -1.97 -11.19 4.78
CA TYR A 158 -1.91 -10.84 3.36
C TYR A 158 -2.13 -12.06 2.46
N VAL A 159 -2.54 -13.21 3.00
CA VAL A 159 -2.84 -14.40 2.18
C VAL A 159 -3.90 -14.11 1.10
N PRO A 160 -5.02 -13.41 1.40
CA PRO A 160 -5.99 -13.04 0.37
C PRO A 160 -5.40 -12.14 -0.72
N ALA A 161 -4.51 -11.21 -0.35
CA ALA A 161 -3.80 -10.36 -1.30
C ALA A 161 -2.85 -11.17 -2.18
N ILE A 162 -2.10 -12.11 -1.62
CA ILE A 162 -1.22 -13.02 -2.35
C ILE A 162 -2.02 -13.83 -3.37
N LEU A 163 -3.14 -14.44 -2.98
CA LEU A 163 -4.02 -15.18 -3.89
C LEU A 163 -4.54 -14.27 -5.02
N GLY A 164 -4.96 -13.05 -4.68
CA GLY A 164 -5.39 -12.06 -5.66
C GLY A 164 -4.28 -11.68 -6.65
N ARG A 165 -3.04 -11.51 -6.18
CA ARG A 165 -1.87 -11.26 -7.02
C ARG A 165 -1.58 -12.43 -7.98
N VAL A 166 -1.70 -13.66 -7.51
CA VAL A 166 -1.54 -14.88 -8.34
C VAL A 166 -2.58 -14.91 -9.46
N ILE A 167 -3.85 -14.64 -9.14
CA ILE A 167 -4.93 -14.55 -10.13
C ILE A 167 -4.63 -13.43 -11.13
N ALA A 168 -4.35 -12.21 -10.64
CA ALA A 168 -4.03 -11.07 -11.49
C ALA A 168 -2.86 -11.39 -12.44
N HIS A 169 -1.80 -12.01 -11.93
CA HIS A 169 -0.65 -12.43 -12.74
C HIS A 169 -1.03 -13.41 -13.85
N ARG A 170 -1.84 -14.43 -13.56
CA ARG A 170 -2.36 -15.38 -14.57
C ARG A 170 -3.15 -14.68 -15.68
N HIS A 171 -3.89 -13.63 -15.33
CA HIS A 171 -4.62 -12.79 -16.29
C HIS A 171 -3.78 -11.67 -16.93
N ARG A 172 -2.45 -11.66 -16.72
CA ARG A 172 -1.52 -10.62 -17.18
C ARG A 172 -1.97 -9.21 -16.72
N ALA A 173 -2.62 -9.15 -15.58
CA ALA A 173 -3.09 -7.92 -14.96
C ALA A 173 -2.04 -7.37 -14.00
N PHE A 174 -1.93 -6.04 -13.96
CA PHE A 174 -1.06 -5.33 -13.03
C PHE A 174 -1.56 -5.45 -11.60
N GLU A 175 -2.89 -5.42 -11.39
CA GLU A 175 -3.54 -5.51 -10.07
C GLU A 175 -4.81 -6.37 -10.11
N GLY A 176 -5.23 -6.92 -8.96
CA GLY A 176 -6.54 -7.53 -8.76
C GLY A 176 -7.43 -6.63 -7.89
N LEU A 177 -8.66 -6.39 -8.32
CA LEU A 177 -9.70 -5.66 -7.56
C LEU A 177 -10.62 -6.66 -6.87
N TYR A 178 -10.82 -6.50 -5.56
CA TYR A 178 -11.77 -7.32 -4.80
C TYR A 178 -13.21 -7.04 -5.22
N VAL A 179 -13.99 -8.12 -5.36
CA VAL A 179 -15.41 -8.07 -5.69
C VAL A 179 -16.17 -8.96 -4.70
N ASP A 180 -17.18 -8.41 -4.03
CA ASP A 180 -18.02 -9.18 -3.12
C ASP A 180 -19.13 -9.96 -3.84
N GLY A 181 -19.91 -10.75 -3.08
CA GLY A 181 -20.97 -11.60 -3.61
C GLY A 181 -22.07 -10.83 -4.33
N GLU A 182 -22.25 -9.55 -4.00
CA GLU A 182 -23.22 -8.66 -4.63
C GLU A 182 -22.62 -7.85 -5.80
N GLY A 183 -21.37 -8.12 -6.20
CA GLY A 183 -20.70 -7.45 -7.30
C GLY A 183 -20.22 -6.04 -6.96
N ARG A 184 -20.10 -5.69 -5.67
CA ARG A 184 -19.55 -4.42 -5.22
C ARG A 184 -18.03 -4.50 -5.14
N LEU A 185 -17.39 -3.36 -5.38
CA LEU A 185 -15.95 -3.16 -5.36
C LEU A 185 -15.52 -2.54 -4.04
N SER A 186 -14.39 -2.99 -3.50
CA SER A 186 -13.68 -2.27 -2.43
C SER A 186 -12.41 -1.60 -2.96
N GLU A 187 -11.34 -2.36 -3.06
CA GLU A 187 -10.02 -1.88 -3.42
C GLU A 187 -9.23 -2.96 -4.16
N GLY A 188 -7.99 -2.67 -4.53
CA GLY A 188 -7.07 -3.66 -5.05
C GLY A 188 -6.27 -4.36 -3.96
N THR A 189 -5.54 -5.42 -4.31
CA THR A 189 -4.74 -6.18 -3.33
C THR A 189 -3.71 -5.33 -2.58
N THR A 190 -3.21 -4.26 -3.20
CA THR A 190 -2.21 -3.35 -2.58
C THR A 190 -2.51 -1.86 -2.76
N CYS A 191 -3.71 -1.47 -3.22
CA CYS A 191 -4.03 -0.10 -3.61
C CYS A 191 -5.52 0.23 -3.46
N ASN A 192 -5.88 1.50 -3.27
CA ASN A 192 -7.28 1.94 -3.31
C ASN A 192 -7.76 2.21 -4.74
N LEU A 193 -9.08 2.17 -4.98
CA LEU A 193 -9.71 2.37 -6.28
C LEU A 193 -10.43 3.73 -6.36
N PHE A 194 -10.28 4.41 -7.50
CA PHE A 194 -11.10 5.56 -7.87
C PHE A 194 -11.66 5.39 -9.28
N LEU A 195 -12.89 5.87 -9.48
CA LEU A 195 -13.53 6.03 -10.78
C LEU A 195 -13.74 7.52 -11.07
N CYS A 196 -13.74 7.89 -12.34
CA CYS A 196 -14.22 9.17 -12.84
C CYS A 196 -15.47 8.93 -13.67
N ARG A 197 -16.52 9.70 -13.42
CA ARG A 197 -17.72 9.70 -14.24
C ARG A 197 -18.32 11.10 -14.33
N HIS A 198 -18.53 11.59 -15.54
CA HIS A 198 -19.05 12.93 -15.82
C HIS A 198 -18.28 14.03 -15.07
N GLY A 199 -16.94 13.91 -15.03
CA GLY A 199 -16.06 14.87 -14.34
C GLY A 199 -16.05 14.78 -12.80
N ARG A 200 -16.77 13.83 -12.20
CA ARG A 200 -16.80 13.57 -10.75
C ARG A 200 -15.92 12.38 -10.39
N LEU A 201 -15.17 12.50 -9.29
CA LEU A 201 -14.43 11.39 -8.68
C LEU A 201 -15.34 10.59 -7.75
N LEU A 202 -15.25 9.28 -7.86
CA LEU A 202 -15.97 8.32 -7.04
C LEU A 202 -14.96 7.36 -6.40
N THR A 203 -15.08 7.09 -5.12
CA THR A 203 -14.30 6.05 -4.41
C THR A 203 -15.21 5.32 -3.45
N PRO A 204 -14.96 4.02 -3.15
CA PRO A 204 -15.69 3.34 -2.09
C PRO A 204 -15.44 4.03 -0.73
N PRO A 205 -16.46 4.10 0.14
CA PRO A 205 -16.36 4.77 1.43
C PRO A 205 -15.51 3.96 2.39
N LEU A 206 -14.96 4.63 3.42
CA LEU A 206 -14.21 3.94 4.48
C LEU A 206 -15.11 3.22 5.49
N THR A 207 -16.40 3.56 5.53
CA THR A 207 -17.41 2.98 6.43
C THR A 207 -18.71 2.70 5.67
N GLY A 208 -19.52 1.76 6.18
CA GLY A 208 -20.84 1.47 5.60
C GLY A 208 -20.81 0.80 4.22
N GLY A 209 -19.72 0.14 3.86
CA GLY A 209 -19.55 -0.57 2.58
C GLY A 209 -18.48 -1.67 2.66
N PRO A 210 -18.09 -2.25 1.50
CA PRO A 210 -17.00 -3.21 1.41
C PRO A 210 -15.70 -2.69 2.05
N GLU A 211 -14.92 -3.57 2.67
CA GLU A 211 -13.73 -3.18 3.43
C GLU A 211 -12.65 -2.51 2.57
N VAL A 212 -12.24 -1.31 2.97
CA VAL A 212 -11.18 -0.52 2.33
C VAL A 212 -10.17 -0.05 3.37
N LEU A 213 -8.87 -0.13 3.04
CA LEU A 213 -7.84 0.46 3.87
C LEU A 213 -7.83 1.99 3.72
N PRO A 214 -7.78 2.79 4.81
CA PRO A 214 -7.58 4.24 4.73
C PRO A 214 -6.18 4.56 4.21
N GLY A 215 -6.00 4.53 2.89
CA GLY A 215 -4.74 4.79 2.21
C GLY A 215 -4.23 6.21 2.43
N VAL A 216 -2.93 6.36 2.72
CA VAL A 216 -2.29 7.68 2.77
C VAL A 216 -2.42 8.38 1.42
N THR A 217 -2.08 7.70 0.31
CA THR A 217 -2.26 8.27 -1.04
C THR A 217 -3.73 8.52 -1.39
N ARG A 218 -4.67 7.67 -0.96
CA ARG A 218 -6.12 7.92 -1.10
C ARG A 218 -6.50 9.23 -0.41
N ARG A 219 -6.11 9.42 0.85
CA ARG A 219 -6.36 10.65 1.62
C ARG A 219 -5.79 11.89 0.92
N LEU A 220 -4.54 11.81 0.42
CA LEU A 220 -3.93 12.89 -0.36
C LEU A 220 -4.72 13.19 -1.64
N VAL A 221 -5.19 12.18 -2.38
CA VAL A 221 -6.02 12.38 -3.58
C VAL A 221 -7.35 13.04 -3.24
N VAL A 222 -8.00 12.66 -2.13
CA VAL A 222 -9.23 13.31 -1.65
C VAL A 222 -8.97 14.79 -1.33
N GLN A 223 -7.87 15.10 -0.64
CA GLN A 223 -7.49 16.48 -0.33
C GLN A 223 -7.18 17.28 -1.59
N LEU A 224 -6.44 16.71 -2.54
CA LEU A 224 -6.15 17.32 -3.84
C LEU A 224 -7.43 17.60 -4.63
N ALA A 225 -8.38 16.68 -4.62
CA ALA A 225 -9.67 16.87 -5.27
C ALA A 225 -10.42 18.08 -4.68
N ALA A 226 -10.48 18.19 -3.36
CA ALA A 226 -11.08 19.32 -2.67
C ALA A 226 -10.38 20.65 -3.01
N SER A 227 -9.05 20.72 -2.89
CA SER A 227 -8.28 21.93 -3.20
C SER A 227 -8.37 22.35 -4.67
N ALA A 228 -8.48 21.38 -5.59
CA ALA A 228 -8.59 21.62 -7.03
C ALA A 228 -10.04 21.83 -7.51
N LYS A 229 -11.01 21.91 -6.58
CA LYS A 229 -12.45 22.02 -6.86
C LYS A 229 -12.97 20.91 -7.81
N ILE A 230 -12.44 19.70 -7.65
CA ILE A 230 -12.91 18.51 -8.35
C ILE A 230 -14.04 17.90 -7.52
N ALA A 231 -15.23 17.80 -8.11
CA ALA A 231 -16.37 17.17 -7.44
C ALA A 231 -16.03 15.73 -7.09
N MET A 232 -16.30 15.33 -5.85
CA MET A 232 -16.02 13.99 -5.35
C MET A 232 -17.21 13.46 -4.54
N GLU A 233 -17.38 12.14 -4.56
CA GLU A 233 -18.33 11.43 -3.72
C GLU A 233 -17.72 10.11 -3.22
N GLU A 234 -17.84 9.85 -1.92
CA GLU A 234 -17.57 8.52 -1.36
C GLU A 234 -18.88 7.73 -1.37
N ARG A 235 -18.99 6.71 -2.24
CA ARG A 235 -20.18 5.86 -2.34
C ARG A 235 -19.83 4.43 -2.70
N ALA A 236 -20.72 3.50 -2.37
CA ALA A 236 -20.57 2.11 -2.81
C ALA A 236 -20.48 2.04 -4.34
N LEU A 237 -19.47 1.32 -4.83
CA LEU A 237 -19.21 1.12 -6.25
C LEU A 237 -19.41 -0.35 -6.61
N SER A 238 -19.87 -0.60 -7.82
CA SER A 238 -20.06 -1.93 -8.38
C SER A 238 -19.20 -2.16 -9.62
N VAL A 239 -19.08 -3.41 -10.03
CA VAL A 239 -18.48 -3.78 -11.33
C VAL A 239 -19.20 -3.06 -12.49
N LYS A 240 -20.51 -2.80 -12.36
CA LYS A 240 -21.28 -2.01 -13.34
C LYS A 240 -20.84 -0.55 -13.37
N ASP A 241 -20.58 0.06 -12.21
CA ASP A 241 -20.04 1.43 -12.15
C ASP A 241 -18.66 1.52 -12.80
N LEU A 242 -17.78 0.55 -12.54
CA LEU A 242 -16.46 0.48 -13.19
C LEU A 242 -16.58 0.33 -14.70
N ALA A 243 -17.52 -0.50 -15.19
CA ALA A 243 -17.76 -0.66 -16.62
C ALA A 243 -18.33 0.60 -17.29
N ALA A 244 -19.01 1.46 -16.54
CA ALA A 244 -19.60 2.71 -17.01
C ALA A 244 -18.73 3.95 -16.73
N ALA A 245 -17.52 3.77 -16.19
CA ALA A 245 -16.63 4.88 -15.84
C ALA A 245 -15.91 5.45 -17.08
N ASP A 246 -15.76 6.77 -17.11
CA ASP A 246 -15.00 7.48 -18.14
C ASP A 246 -13.49 7.27 -17.94
N GLU A 247 -13.06 7.22 -16.68
CA GLU A 247 -11.70 6.90 -16.27
C GLU A 247 -11.72 6.07 -14.99
N ALA A 248 -10.66 5.29 -14.75
CA ALA A 248 -10.42 4.69 -13.45
C ALA A 248 -8.93 4.73 -13.14
N PHE A 249 -8.57 4.72 -11.85
CA PHE A 249 -7.19 4.62 -11.42
C PHE A 249 -7.09 3.97 -10.05
N CYS A 250 -5.93 3.41 -9.75
CA CYS A 250 -5.60 2.94 -8.42
C CYS A 250 -4.52 3.77 -7.74
N THR A 251 -4.51 3.77 -6.41
CA THR A 251 -3.56 4.55 -5.63
C THR A 251 -2.90 3.75 -4.52
N SER A 252 -1.58 3.91 -4.36
CA SER A 252 -0.83 3.45 -3.18
C SER A 252 0.44 4.28 -3.03
N SER A 253 1.09 4.23 -1.87
CA SER A 253 2.31 5.02 -1.65
C SER A 253 3.43 4.65 -2.63
N VAL A 254 3.49 3.37 -3.06
CA VAL A 254 4.53 2.89 -3.98
C VAL A 254 4.22 3.31 -5.41
N ILE A 255 2.99 3.10 -5.88
CA ILE A 255 2.62 3.31 -7.30
C ILE A 255 2.10 4.73 -7.59
N GLU A 256 1.90 5.54 -6.55
CA GLU A 256 1.27 6.86 -6.61
C GLU A 256 -0.14 6.76 -7.20
N ILE A 257 -0.35 7.27 -8.41
CA ILE A 257 -1.62 7.22 -9.14
C ILE A 257 -1.38 6.48 -10.46
N VAL A 258 -1.96 5.30 -10.61
CA VAL A 258 -1.84 4.46 -11.82
C VAL A 258 -3.20 4.35 -12.53
N PRO A 259 -3.31 4.82 -13.80
CA PRO A 259 -4.54 4.70 -14.56
C PRO A 259 -4.90 3.23 -14.84
N ILE A 260 -6.18 2.89 -14.75
CA ILE A 260 -6.75 1.60 -15.14
C ILE A 260 -7.45 1.81 -16.49
N ILE A 261 -6.95 1.13 -17.51
CA ILE A 261 -7.47 1.23 -18.89
C ILE A 261 -8.28 0.01 -19.33
N ARG A 262 -8.22 -1.07 -18.53
CA ARG A 262 -8.95 -2.32 -18.78
C ARG A 262 -9.20 -3.06 -17.47
N ALA A 263 -10.42 -3.55 -17.26
CA ALA A 263 -10.81 -4.38 -16.12
C ALA A 263 -11.38 -5.71 -16.63
N GLY A 264 -10.66 -6.80 -16.37
CA GLY A 264 -10.92 -8.09 -17.02
C GLY A 264 -10.86 -7.95 -18.55
N GLU A 265 -11.96 -8.32 -19.21
CA GLU A 265 -12.07 -8.17 -20.67
C GLU A 265 -12.61 -6.82 -21.13
N ARG A 266 -13.08 -5.96 -20.21
CA ARG A 266 -13.72 -4.69 -20.56
C ARG A 266 -12.74 -3.53 -20.57
N GLN A 267 -12.75 -2.76 -21.65
CA GLN A 267 -12.05 -1.47 -21.72
C GLN A 267 -12.71 -0.47 -20.75
N VAL A 268 -11.90 0.38 -20.11
CA VAL A 268 -12.40 1.49 -19.30
C VAL A 268 -12.30 2.77 -20.13
N GLY A 269 -13.41 3.48 -20.31
CA GLY A 269 -13.49 4.67 -21.17
C GLY A 269 -12.87 4.44 -22.55
N SER A 270 -11.96 5.32 -22.94
CA SER A 270 -11.22 5.23 -24.21
C SER A 270 -10.08 4.19 -24.24
N GLY A 271 -9.84 3.49 -23.12
CA GLY A 271 -8.67 2.61 -22.94
C GLY A 271 -7.33 3.34 -22.91
N ARG A 272 -7.35 4.64 -22.63
CA ARG A 272 -6.16 5.49 -22.43
C ARG A 272 -6.30 6.22 -21.09
N PRO A 273 -5.18 6.60 -20.43
CA PRO A 273 -5.23 7.45 -19.25
C PRO A 273 -5.98 8.76 -19.55
N GLY A 274 -7.06 9.03 -18.81
CA GLY A 274 -7.91 10.18 -19.05
C GLY A 274 -7.42 11.48 -18.42
N ALA A 275 -8.08 12.59 -18.77
CA ALA A 275 -7.63 13.94 -18.45
C ALA A 275 -7.67 14.24 -16.95
N LEU A 276 -8.69 13.74 -16.23
CA LEU A 276 -8.81 13.97 -14.79
C LEU A 276 -7.72 13.21 -14.03
N THR A 277 -7.46 11.96 -14.40
CA THR A 277 -6.36 11.16 -13.85
C THR A 277 -5.01 11.84 -14.09
N ARG A 278 -4.78 12.39 -15.29
CA ARG A 278 -3.56 13.18 -15.60
C ARG A 278 -3.44 14.45 -14.78
N ARG A 279 -4.55 15.16 -14.55
CA ARG A 279 -4.58 16.34 -13.70
C ARG A 279 -4.18 15.98 -12.26
N LEU A 280 -4.75 14.91 -11.70
CA LEU A 280 -4.39 14.43 -10.36
C LEU A 280 -2.94 13.97 -10.26
N GLN A 281 -2.40 13.29 -11.28
CA GLN A 281 -0.98 12.92 -11.33
C GLN A 281 -0.06 14.15 -11.25
N ARG A 282 -0.39 15.25 -11.97
CA ARG A 282 0.38 16.50 -11.91
C ARG A 282 0.30 17.15 -10.53
N LEU A 283 -0.91 17.28 -9.98
CA LEU A 283 -1.11 17.85 -8.65
C LEU A 283 -0.40 17.04 -7.55
N TYR A 284 -0.40 15.70 -7.68
CA TYR A 284 0.32 14.82 -6.77
C TYR A 284 1.84 15.04 -6.87
N ALA A 285 2.38 15.13 -8.08
CA ALA A 285 3.80 15.40 -8.29
C ALA A 285 4.22 16.76 -7.70
N GLU A 286 3.36 17.79 -7.79
CA GLU A 286 3.62 19.11 -7.19
C GLU A 286 3.70 19.07 -5.66
N ILE A 287 2.84 18.31 -4.98
CA ILE A 287 2.91 18.20 -3.51
C ILE A 287 4.12 17.38 -3.07
N VAL A 288 4.51 16.36 -3.84
CA VAL A 288 5.74 15.62 -3.60
C VAL A 288 6.94 16.55 -3.76
N ALA A 289 7.02 17.30 -4.85
CA ALA A 289 8.10 18.25 -5.12
C ALA A 289 8.25 19.32 -4.02
N ARG A 290 7.12 19.83 -3.49
CA ARG A 290 7.14 20.76 -2.35
C ARG A 290 7.62 20.10 -1.07
N ALA A 291 7.16 18.89 -0.77
CA ALA A 291 7.51 18.17 0.45
C ALA A 291 8.98 17.74 0.50
N ILE A 292 9.61 17.47 -0.65
CA ILE A 292 11.04 17.10 -0.71
C ILE A 292 11.98 18.32 -0.72
N ALA A 293 11.45 19.52 -0.96
CA ALA A 293 12.22 20.77 -0.99
C ALA A 293 12.23 21.49 0.38
N ALA A 294 11.30 21.13 1.27
CA ALA A 294 11.23 21.61 2.65
C ALA A 294 12.19 20.82 3.56
#